data_AF-A0A101HIM9-F1
#
_entry.id   AF-A0A101HIM9-F1
#
_cell.length_a   1.000
_cell.length_b   1.000
_cell.length_c   1.000
_cell.angle_alpha   90.00
_cell.angle_beta   90.00
_cell.angle_gamma   90.00
#
_symmetry.space_group_name_H-M   'P 1'
#
loop_
_entity.id
_entity.type
_entity.pdbx_description
1 polymer ?
#
loop_
_entity_poly.entity_id
_entity_poly.type
_entity_poly.pdbx_seq_one_letter_code
_entity_poly.pdbx_strand_id
1 'polypeptide(L)'
;MKNGLKIFSLAILLTVALLTPVYAIGDNEFRTTVENNIAVRCNSITNRIELIITKYDVNHQRHVQRYQNISTNISELITKLNAQGYDTKALQEDLDQLDAYINEFSEEYASFVQSLKLSQSYACANSEGDFRRAVEEARGYLLRARETSLDIRILINDEIRGDLNALKNE
;
A
#
# COMPACT_ATOMS: atom_id res chain seq x y z
N MET A 1 49.31 85.58 28.39
CA MET A 1 49.01 85.83 29.83
C MET A 1 47.57 85.42 30.11
N LYS A 2 47.37 84.63 31.17
CA LYS A 2 46.11 84.13 31.78
C LYS A 2 45.46 82.98 31.00
N ASN A 3 45.76 81.71 31.31
CA ASN A 3 45.36 80.90 32.48
C ASN A 3 43.84 80.84 32.68
N GLY A 4 43.27 79.64 32.57
CA GLY A 4 41.85 79.41 32.87
C GLY A 4 41.37 77.97 32.68
N LEU A 5 42.12 76.99 33.19
CA LEU A 5 41.66 75.62 33.39
C LEU A 5 40.51 75.62 34.43
N LYS A 6 39.31 75.18 34.04
CA LYS A 6 38.24 74.80 34.99
C LYS A 6 37.74 73.40 34.64
N ILE A 7 38.15 72.47 35.49
CA ILE A 7 37.61 71.12 35.64
C ILE A 7 36.27 71.26 36.36
N PHE A 8 35.18 70.74 35.78
CA PHE A 8 33.94 70.46 36.50
C PHE A 8 33.29 69.18 35.96
N SER A 9 33.47 68.12 36.74
CA SER A 9 32.44 67.17 37.19
C SER A 9 31.46 66.58 36.16
N LEU A 10 31.72 65.32 35.82
CA LEU A 10 30.86 64.16 36.10
C LEU A 10 29.33 64.36 35.98
N ALA A 11 28.76 63.89 34.87
CA ALA A 11 27.42 63.28 34.86
C ALA A 11 27.28 62.37 33.63
N ILE A 12 27.59 61.09 33.85
CA ILE A 12 27.20 59.97 32.99
C ILE A 12 25.68 59.89 33.06
N LEU A 13 24.98 60.35 32.02
CA LEU A 13 23.57 60.00 31.82
C LEU A 13 23.50 58.88 30.80
N LEU A 14 23.62 57.68 31.38
CA LEU A 14 23.30 56.39 30.79
C LEU A 14 21.79 56.37 30.50
N THR A 15 21.37 56.88 29.35
CA THR A 15 20.00 56.65 28.87
C THR A 15 19.92 55.20 28.44
N VAL A 16 19.46 54.37 29.39
CA VAL A 16 19.05 52.99 29.18
C VAL A 16 18.12 52.96 27.96
N ALA A 17 18.61 52.33 26.90
CA ALA A 17 17.77 51.83 25.84
C ALA A 17 16.75 50.89 26.48
N LEU A 18 15.51 51.35 26.65
CA LEU A 18 14.37 50.45 26.78
C LEU A 18 14.11 49.87 25.39
N LEU A 19 14.99 48.94 25.00
CA LEU A 19 14.67 47.89 24.06
C LEU A 19 13.50 47.13 24.68
N THR A 20 12.28 47.53 24.33
CA THR A 20 11.13 46.65 24.49
C THR A 20 11.49 45.36 23.76
N PRO A 21 11.46 44.19 24.41
CA PRO A 21 11.54 42.94 23.67
C PRO A 21 10.37 42.94 22.70
N VAL A 22 10.68 43.04 21.40
CA VAL A 22 9.73 42.71 20.34
C VAL A 22 9.32 41.27 20.65
N TYR A 23 8.06 41.09 21.00
CA TYR A 23 7.47 39.80 21.26
C TYR A 23 7.64 38.91 20.02
N ALA A 24 8.59 37.98 20.09
CA ALA A 24 8.58 36.78 19.26
C ALA A 24 7.45 35.86 19.77
N ILE A 25 6.20 36.27 19.56
CA ILE A 25 5.01 35.48 19.82
C ILE A 25 4.27 35.42 18.47
N GLY A 26 4.63 34.43 17.66
CA GLY A 26 4.02 34.21 16.35
C GLY A 26 4.39 32.86 15.76
N ASP A 27 5.62 32.38 16.04
CA ASP A 27 6.10 31.13 15.46
C ASP A 27 5.64 29.88 16.23
N ASN A 28 5.40 29.98 17.53
CA ASN A 28 5.12 28.78 18.35
C ASN A 28 3.69 28.26 18.11
N GLU A 29 2.67 29.13 18.15
CA GLU A 29 1.25 28.76 17.96
C GLU A 29 0.93 28.27 16.54
N PHE A 30 1.57 28.88 15.52
CA PHE A 30 1.45 28.44 14.13
C PHE A 30 2.09 27.06 13.90
N ARG A 31 3.27 26.80 14.45
CA ARG A 31 3.95 25.49 14.35
C ARG A 31 3.14 24.39 15.02
N THR A 32 2.58 24.63 16.20
CA THR A 32 1.73 23.63 16.90
C THR A 32 0.47 23.31 16.09
N THR A 33 -0.12 24.30 15.42
CA THR A 33 -1.32 24.10 14.57
C THR A 33 -1.00 23.28 13.32
N VAL A 34 0.13 23.55 12.64
CA VAL A 34 0.57 22.80 11.47
C VAL A 34 0.93 21.36 11.82
N GLU A 35 1.67 21.15 12.91
CA GLU A 35 2.04 19.81 13.40
C GLU A 35 0.82 18.98 13.78
N ASN A 36 -0.16 19.58 14.47
CA ASN A 36 -1.43 18.92 14.80
C ASN A 36 -2.23 18.54 13.55
N ASN A 37 -2.29 19.40 12.54
CA ASN A 37 -3.00 19.12 11.29
C ASN A 37 -2.34 17.97 10.50
N ILE A 38 -1.01 17.91 10.48
CA ILE A 38 -0.26 16.81 9.86
C ILE A 38 -0.53 15.49 10.60
N ALA A 39 -0.50 15.50 11.93
CA ALA A 39 -0.78 14.32 12.76
C ALA A 39 -2.21 13.79 12.54
N VAL A 40 -3.22 14.67 12.53
CA VAL A 40 -4.62 14.29 12.29
C VAL A 40 -4.79 13.69 10.89
N ARG A 41 -4.20 14.31 9.86
CA ARG A 41 -4.24 13.79 8.48
C ARG A 41 -3.54 12.44 8.37
N CYS A 42 -2.34 12.30 8.92
CA CYS A 42 -1.57 11.06 8.91
C CYS A 42 -2.35 9.91 9.58
N ASN A 43 -2.96 10.16 10.75
CA ASN A 43 -3.79 9.18 11.44
C ASN A 43 -5.03 8.79 10.62
N SER A 44 -5.74 9.76 10.05
CA SER A 44 -6.91 9.51 9.20
C SER A 44 -6.58 8.65 7.97
N ILE A 45 -5.48 8.98 7.27
CA ILE A 45 -5.02 8.24 6.08
C ILE A 45 -4.56 6.83 6.47
N THR A 46 -3.80 6.70 7.55
CA THR A 46 -3.34 5.42 8.12
C THR A 46 -4.52 4.50 8.40
N ASN A 47 -5.49 4.94 9.19
CA ASN A 47 -6.66 4.12 9.54
C ASN A 47 -7.44 3.71 8.29
N ARG A 48 -7.56 4.61 7.29
CA ARG A 48 -8.24 4.30 6.04
C ARG A 48 -7.48 3.24 5.23
N ILE A 49 -6.15 3.35 5.14
CA ILE A 49 -5.31 2.37 4.43
C ILE A 49 -5.38 1.01 5.12
N GLU A 50 -5.30 0.96 6.45
CA GLU A 50 -5.43 -0.28 7.22
C GLU A 50 -6.78 -0.96 6.99
N LEU A 51 -7.89 -0.20 7.05
CA LEU A 51 -9.22 -0.72 6.74
C LEU A 51 -9.31 -1.30 5.32
N ILE A 52 -8.67 -0.65 4.34
CA ILE A 52 -8.60 -1.15 2.97
C ILE A 52 -7.80 -2.46 2.94
N ILE A 53 -6.60 -2.50 3.52
CA ILE A 53 -5.75 -3.69 3.56
C ILE A 53 -6.51 -4.85 4.20
N THR A 54 -7.11 -4.67 5.37
CA THR A 54 -7.87 -5.72 6.07
C THR A 54 -9.04 -6.24 5.23
N LYS A 55 -9.82 -5.34 4.62
CA LYS A 55 -10.96 -5.74 3.77
C LYS A 55 -10.50 -6.61 2.60
N TYR A 56 -9.42 -6.20 1.95
CA TYR A 56 -8.92 -6.90 0.79
C TYR A 56 -8.20 -8.21 1.17
N ASP A 57 -7.56 -8.28 2.35
CA ASP A 57 -6.85 -9.47 2.82
C ASP A 57 -7.83 -10.62 3.07
N VAL A 58 -8.95 -10.32 3.71
CA VAL A 58 -10.06 -11.28 3.88
C VAL A 58 -10.62 -11.75 2.53
N ASN A 59 -10.64 -10.90 1.51
CA ASN A 59 -11.08 -11.31 0.17
C ASN A 59 -10.04 -12.19 -0.52
N HIS A 60 -8.77 -11.79 -0.49
CA HIS A 60 -7.64 -12.53 -1.06
C HIS A 60 -7.58 -13.94 -0.49
N GLN A 61 -7.61 -14.09 0.84
CA GLN A 61 -7.59 -15.39 1.51
C GLN A 61 -8.75 -16.29 1.06
N ARG A 62 -9.97 -15.73 0.94
CA ARG A 62 -11.13 -16.49 0.45
C ARG A 62 -10.97 -16.93 -1.01
N HIS A 63 -10.40 -16.08 -1.87
CA HIS A 63 -10.13 -16.43 -3.27
C HIS A 63 -9.06 -17.52 -3.37
N VAL A 64 -7.91 -17.34 -2.73
CA VAL A 64 -6.80 -18.30 -2.73
C VAL A 64 -7.26 -19.65 -2.21
N GLN A 65 -7.95 -19.69 -1.05
CA GLN A 65 -8.46 -20.94 -0.50
C GLN A 65 -9.40 -21.65 -1.48
N ARG A 66 -10.29 -20.91 -2.14
CA ARG A 66 -11.18 -21.49 -3.14
C ARG A 66 -10.41 -22.07 -4.32
N TYR A 67 -9.43 -21.35 -4.85
CA TYR A 67 -8.67 -21.80 -6.01
C TYR A 67 -7.78 -23.01 -5.67
N GLN A 68 -7.14 -23.01 -4.50
CA GLN A 68 -6.36 -24.15 -4.00
C GLN A 68 -7.21 -25.41 -3.82
N ASN A 69 -8.45 -25.26 -3.32
CA ASN A 69 -9.38 -26.38 -3.23
C ASN A 69 -9.73 -26.94 -4.63
N ILE A 70 -9.87 -26.07 -5.63
CA ILE A 70 -10.15 -26.49 -7.01
C ILE A 70 -8.93 -27.22 -7.60
N SER A 71 -7.72 -26.65 -7.46
CA SER A 71 -6.46 -27.28 -7.89
C SER A 71 -6.27 -28.67 -7.26
N THR A 72 -6.44 -28.78 -5.94
CA THR A 72 -6.40 -30.07 -5.22
C THR A 72 -7.38 -31.09 -5.80
N ASN A 73 -8.64 -30.69 -5.99
CA ASN A 73 -9.66 -31.59 -6.52
C ASN A 73 -9.35 -32.05 -7.95
N ILE A 74 -8.81 -31.18 -8.80
CA ILE A 74 -8.40 -31.53 -10.16
C ILE A 74 -7.23 -32.50 -10.13
N SER A 75 -6.22 -32.25 -9.29
CA SER A 75 -5.07 -33.15 -9.11
C SER A 75 -5.49 -34.56 -8.67
N GLU A 76 -6.40 -34.65 -7.70
CA GLU A 76 -6.97 -35.92 -7.26
C GLU A 76 -7.74 -36.63 -8.38
N LEU A 77 -8.44 -35.88 -9.23
CA LEU A 77 -9.21 -36.41 -10.34
C LEU A 77 -8.28 -36.93 -11.46
N ILE A 78 -7.26 -36.18 -11.83
CA ILE A 78 -6.20 -36.62 -12.76
C ILE A 78 -5.61 -37.95 -12.29
N THR A 79 -5.29 -38.06 -10.99
CA THR A 79 -4.75 -39.31 -10.41
C THR A 79 -5.70 -40.49 -10.60
N LYS A 80 -7.00 -40.29 -10.37
CA LYS A 80 -8.03 -41.35 -10.55
C LYS A 80 -8.20 -41.73 -12.02
N LEU A 81 -8.22 -40.76 -12.93
CA LEU A 81 -8.37 -40.97 -14.36
C LEU A 81 -7.15 -41.70 -14.96
N ASN A 82 -5.94 -41.32 -14.56
CA ASN A 82 -4.72 -42.03 -14.95
C ASN A 82 -4.72 -43.49 -14.47
N ALA A 83 -5.19 -43.76 -13.25
CA ALA A 83 -5.31 -45.12 -12.74
C ALA A 83 -6.35 -45.97 -13.52
N GLN A 84 -7.29 -45.31 -14.20
CA GLN A 84 -8.26 -45.94 -15.08
C GLN A 84 -7.79 -46.04 -16.54
N GLY A 85 -6.63 -45.49 -16.87
CA GLY A 85 -6.02 -45.55 -18.20
C GLY A 85 -6.44 -44.45 -19.17
N TYR A 86 -7.12 -43.39 -18.70
CA TYR A 86 -7.43 -42.21 -19.52
C TYR A 86 -6.16 -41.37 -19.78
N ASP A 87 -6.09 -40.72 -20.94
CA ASP A 87 -5.04 -39.73 -21.23
C ASP A 87 -5.41 -38.37 -20.63
N THR A 88 -4.77 -38.01 -19.52
CA THR A 88 -5.05 -36.76 -18.78
C THR A 88 -4.11 -35.61 -19.13
N LYS A 89 -3.34 -35.72 -20.21
CA LYS A 89 -2.27 -34.76 -20.51
C LYS A 89 -2.76 -33.31 -20.56
N ALA A 90 -3.85 -33.03 -21.26
CA ALA A 90 -4.41 -31.67 -21.36
C ALA A 90 -4.86 -31.14 -20.00
N LEU A 91 -5.55 -31.97 -19.22
CA LEU A 91 -5.99 -31.61 -17.87
C LEU A 91 -4.82 -31.33 -16.90
N GLN A 92 -3.67 -31.98 -17.10
CA GLN A 92 -2.45 -31.69 -16.35
C GLN A 92 -1.82 -30.36 -16.75
N GLU A 93 -1.78 -30.05 -18.05
CA GLU A 93 -1.31 -28.74 -18.55
C GLU A 93 -2.18 -27.60 -18.00
N ASP A 94 -3.51 -27.77 -18.00
CA ASP A 94 -4.45 -26.83 -17.42
C ASP A 94 -4.28 -26.67 -15.90
N LEU A 95 -3.99 -27.75 -15.17
CA LEU A 95 -3.73 -27.70 -13.73
C LEU A 95 -2.46 -26.89 -13.43
N ASP A 96 -1.39 -27.11 -14.18
CA ASP A 96 -0.14 -26.38 -14.02
C ASP A 96 -0.34 -24.88 -14.32
N GLN A 97 -1.14 -24.56 -15.34
CA GLN A 97 -1.51 -23.18 -15.66
C GLN A 97 -2.39 -22.54 -14.58
N LEU A 98 -3.32 -23.30 -13.99
CA LEU A 98 -4.15 -22.84 -12.88
C LEU A 98 -3.29 -22.49 -11.65
N ASP A 99 -2.34 -23.35 -11.29
CA ASP A 99 -1.43 -23.11 -10.17
C ASP A 99 -0.54 -21.88 -10.41
N ALA A 100 -0.09 -21.67 -11.65
CA ALA A 100 0.64 -20.47 -12.03
C ALA A 100 -0.20 -19.20 -11.82
N TYR A 101 -1.46 -19.18 -12.28
CA TYR A 101 -2.34 -18.03 -12.08
C TYR A 101 -2.70 -17.79 -10.60
N ILE A 102 -2.83 -18.84 -9.79
CA ILE A 102 -3.06 -18.69 -8.33
C ILE A 102 -1.87 -17.98 -7.66
N ASN A 103 -0.66 -18.32 -8.07
CA ASN A 103 0.56 -17.69 -7.57
C ASN A 103 0.65 -16.23 -8.02
N GLU A 104 0.45 -15.96 -9.31
CA GLU A 104 0.45 -14.60 -9.87
C GLU A 104 -0.61 -13.71 -9.18
N PHE A 105 -1.83 -14.22 -8.98
CA PHE A 105 -2.89 -13.52 -8.24
C PHE A 105 -2.42 -13.11 -6.84
N SER A 106 -1.68 -13.99 -6.16
CA SER A 106 -1.18 -13.75 -4.81
C SER A 106 -0.02 -12.75 -4.78
N GLU A 107 0.86 -12.78 -5.79
CA GLU A 107 1.97 -11.85 -5.94
C GLU A 107 1.50 -10.43 -6.27
N GLU A 108 0.53 -10.29 -7.18
CA GLU A 108 -0.11 -9.01 -7.49
C GLU A 108 -0.81 -8.44 -6.25
N TYR A 109 -1.45 -9.29 -5.46
CA TYR A 109 -2.07 -8.88 -4.21
C TYR A 109 -1.05 -8.43 -3.14
N ALA A 110 0.05 -9.17 -2.98
CA ALA A 110 1.11 -8.80 -2.05
C ALA A 110 1.73 -7.44 -2.42
N SER A 111 1.93 -7.20 -3.72
CA SER A 111 2.45 -5.94 -4.25
C SER A 111 1.47 -4.78 -4.04
N PHE A 112 0.15 -5.01 -4.23
CA PHE A 112 -0.89 -4.04 -3.88
C PHE A 112 -0.81 -3.60 -2.41
N VAL A 113 -0.71 -4.56 -1.49
CA VAL A 113 -0.59 -4.29 -0.05
C VAL A 113 0.70 -3.53 0.26
N GLN A 114 1.80 -3.89 -0.37
CA GLN A 114 3.09 -3.21 -0.19
C GLN A 114 3.02 -1.75 -0.63
N SER A 115 2.49 -1.47 -1.82
CA SER A 115 2.32 -0.09 -2.31
C SER A 115 1.39 0.74 -1.42
N LEU A 116 0.33 0.14 -0.86
CA LEU A 116 -0.50 0.82 0.13
C LEU A 116 0.26 1.17 1.42
N LYS A 117 1.07 0.25 1.95
CA LYS A 117 1.93 0.51 3.12
C LYS A 117 2.97 1.59 2.84
N LEU A 118 3.53 1.64 1.64
CA LEU A 118 4.42 2.74 1.22
C LEU A 118 3.65 4.07 1.16
N SER A 119 2.44 4.10 0.62
CA SER A 119 1.63 5.32 0.63
C SER A 119 1.36 5.82 2.06
N GLN A 120 1.18 4.92 3.03
CA GLN A 120 1.01 5.29 4.43
C GLN A 120 2.24 6.04 4.98
N SER A 121 3.45 5.56 4.69
CA SER A 121 4.68 6.22 5.16
C SER A 121 4.87 7.61 4.54
N TYR A 122 4.54 7.78 3.26
CA TYR A 122 4.63 9.07 2.56
C TYR A 122 3.59 10.09 3.03
N ALA A 123 2.39 9.63 3.41
CA ALA A 123 1.31 10.49 3.90
C ALA A 123 1.72 11.26 5.17
N CYS A 124 2.56 10.65 6.01
CA CYS A 124 3.03 11.22 7.27
C CYS A 124 4.33 12.02 7.11
N ALA A 125 5.04 11.87 5.98
CA ALA A 125 6.31 12.55 5.69
C ALA A 125 6.16 13.80 4.80
N ASN A 126 4.94 14.26 4.51
CA ASN A 126 4.64 15.39 3.61
C ASN A 126 5.17 15.23 2.16
N SER A 127 5.40 14.01 1.68
CA SER A 127 5.78 13.76 0.28
C SER A 127 4.54 13.46 -0.58
N GLU A 128 3.86 14.51 -1.04
CA GLU A 128 2.62 14.35 -1.81
C GLU A 128 2.84 13.61 -3.15
N GLY A 129 3.96 13.86 -3.82
CA GLY A 129 4.30 13.20 -5.09
C GLY A 129 4.48 11.69 -4.92
N ASP A 130 5.24 11.28 -3.91
CA ASP A 130 5.48 9.84 -3.64
C ASP A 130 4.23 9.14 -3.14
N PHE A 131 3.41 9.84 -2.33
CA PHE A 131 2.11 9.34 -1.92
C PHE A 131 1.22 9.01 -3.14
N ARG A 132 1.08 9.95 -4.08
CA ARG A 132 0.24 9.77 -5.28
C ARG A 132 0.74 8.61 -6.13
N ARG A 133 2.05 8.53 -6.37
CA ARG A 133 2.67 7.45 -7.14
C ARG A 133 2.43 6.08 -6.50
N ALA A 134 2.63 5.95 -5.19
CA ALA A 134 2.39 4.69 -4.47
C ALA A 134 0.91 4.27 -4.51
N VAL A 135 -0.04 5.21 -4.47
CA VAL A 135 -1.47 4.91 -4.62
C VAL A 135 -1.80 4.48 -6.06
N GLU A 136 -1.18 5.08 -7.07
CA GLU A 136 -1.36 4.70 -8.47
C GLU A 136 -0.80 3.30 -8.75
N GLU A 137 0.39 2.99 -8.24
CA GLU A 137 0.99 1.65 -8.30
C GLU A 137 0.07 0.62 -7.64
N ALA A 138 -0.41 0.90 -6.42
CA ALA A 138 -1.36 0.03 -5.72
C ALA A 138 -2.60 -0.26 -6.58
N ARG A 139 -3.17 0.74 -7.24
CA ARG A 139 -4.31 0.54 -8.15
C ARG A 139 -3.96 -0.35 -9.34
N GLY A 140 -2.77 -0.21 -9.90
CA GLY A 140 -2.26 -1.06 -10.97
C GLY A 140 -2.16 -2.52 -10.56
N TYR A 141 -1.52 -2.80 -9.42
CA TYR A 141 -1.43 -4.14 -8.84
C TYR A 141 -2.81 -4.76 -8.59
N LEU A 142 -3.75 -3.98 -8.04
CA LEU A 142 -5.11 -4.45 -7.81
C LEU A 142 -5.88 -4.75 -9.11
N LEU A 143 -5.65 -3.98 -10.17
CA LEU A 143 -6.26 -4.25 -11.47
C LEU A 143 -5.75 -5.58 -12.04
N ARG A 144 -4.43 -5.80 -12.04
CA ARG A 144 -3.85 -7.05 -12.53
C ARG A 144 -4.31 -8.26 -11.72
N ALA A 145 -4.36 -8.16 -10.39
CA ALA A 145 -4.96 -9.22 -9.57
C ALA A 145 -6.42 -9.55 -9.97
N ARG A 146 -7.21 -8.57 -10.42
CA ARG A 146 -8.58 -8.82 -10.90
C ARG A 146 -8.60 -9.47 -12.28
N GLU A 147 -7.68 -9.10 -13.16
CA GLU A 147 -7.49 -9.71 -14.47
C GLU A 147 -7.09 -11.19 -14.30
N THR A 148 -6.06 -11.49 -13.49
CA THR A 148 -5.67 -12.87 -13.19
C THR A 148 -6.82 -13.67 -12.55
N SER A 149 -7.63 -13.05 -11.68
CA SER A 149 -8.81 -13.71 -11.10
C SER A 149 -9.88 -14.07 -12.15
N LEU A 150 -10.00 -13.26 -13.21
CA LEU A 150 -10.85 -13.55 -14.35
C LEU A 150 -10.27 -14.67 -15.20
N ASP A 151 -8.96 -14.65 -15.45
CA ASP A 151 -8.26 -15.70 -16.22
C ASP A 151 -8.39 -17.06 -15.55
N ILE A 152 -8.21 -17.14 -14.23
CA ILE A 152 -8.49 -18.35 -13.43
C ILE A 152 -9.93 -18.84 -13.67
N ARG A 153 -10.90 -17.93 -13.70
CA ARG A 153 -12.30 -18.29 -13.90
C ARG A 153 -12.54 -18.82 -15.31
N ILE A 154 -11.93 -18.23 -16.33
CA ILE A 154 -12.03 -18.66 -17.72
C ILE A 154 -11.44 -20.06 -17.85
N LEU A 155 -10.19 -20.25 -17.43
CA LEU A 155 -9.50 -21.54 -17.45
C LEU A 155 -10.34 -22.66 -16.80
N ILE A 156 -10.91 -22.41 -15.62
CA ILE A 156 -11.73 -23.41 -14.92
C ILE A 156 -13.03 -23.74 -15.69
N ASN A 157 -13.73 -22.74 -16.22
CA ASN A 157 -15.07 -22.95 -16.79
C ASN A 157 -15.04 -23.41 -18.24
N ASP A 158 -14.04 -22.99 -19.00
CA ASP A 158 -14.02 -23.12 -20.44
C ASP A 158 -13.05 -24.23 -20.86
N GLU A 159 -11.85 -24.28 -20.25
CA GLU A 159 -10.78 -25.23 -20.62
C GLU A 159 -10.89 -26.51 -19.77
N ILE A 160 -10.64 -26.43 -18.46
CA ILE A 160 -10.68 -27.60 -17.54
C ILE A 160 -12.00 -28.35 -17.64
N ARG A 161 -13.12 -27.62 -17.65
CA ARG A 161 -14.44 -28.24 -17.78
C ARG A 161 -14.64 -28.86 -19.17
N GLY A 162 -14.11 -28.24 -20.21
CA GLY A 162 -14.12 -28.76 -21.57
C GLY A 162 -13.41 -30.11 -21.63
N ASP A 163 -12.19 -30.17 -21.12
CA ASP A 163 -11.36 -31.37 -21.06
C ASP A 163 -12.02 -32.50 -20.26
N LEU A 164 -12.58 -32.19 -19.10
CA LEU A 164 -13.33 -33.16 -18.30
C LEU A 164 -14.55 -33.72 -19.03
N ASN A 165 -15.23 -32.91 -19.85
CA ASN A 165 -16.36 -33.40 -20.65
C ASN A 165 -15.88 -34.27 -21.82
N ALA A 166 -14.73 -33.97 -22.42
CA ALA A 166 -14.15 -34.79 -23.47
C ALA A 166 -13.86 -36.20 -22.95
N LEU A 167 -13.16 -36.29 -21.81
CA LEU A 167 -12.81 -37.57 -21.16
C LEU A 167 -14.02 -38.40 -20.76
N LYS A 168 -15.16 -37.76 -20.43
CA LYS A 168 -16.40 -38.47 -20.09
C LYS A 168 -17.04 -39.18 -21.30
N ASN A 169 -16.75 -38.72 -22.51
CA ASN A 169 -17.36 -39.24 -23.74
C ASN A 169 -16.44 -40.21 -24.50
N GLU A 170 -15.27 -40.54 -23.94
CA GLU A 170 -14.38 -41.62 -24.41
C GLU A 170 -14.86 -42.99 -23.89
#